data_AF-A0A1M5ED57-F1
#
_entry.id   AF-A0A1M5ED57-F1
#
_cell.length_a   1.000
_cell.length_b   1.000
_cell.length_c   1.000
_cell.angle_alpha   90.00
_cell.angle_beta   90.00
_cell.angle_gamma   90.00
#
_symmetry.space_group_name_H-M   'P 1'
#
loop_
_entity.id
_entity.type
_entity.pdbx_description
1 polymer ?
#
loop_
_entity_poly.entity_id
_entity_poly.type
_entity_poly.pdbx_seq_one_letter_code
_entity_poly.pdbx_strand_id
1 'polypeptide(L)'
;MNKFKYYFILLITTVTLFSCSKDDPAAPITPPREYAVQYATDLNDIEEYLKTYYIEDLSADVDTKILKIPAGGSQTPIYSYLNSTAFPKLLSKEAVYNSVTYKVYYLILREGVGMSPSNTDGIFTAYKGEYLARKKVAEVETLTATFFEESKTPQNFFYLYNPTAPLITGWAELFPEFKSGDFTSNPDGTVSYTDFGAGVFFIPSGLGYYNSGSATIPAYAPLVFSIKLYAINRVDSDGDGILNYLEDLNGDGYMRLLPTGTLNPDDTDGDGIPNFLDSDDDGDGVSTRKEITAANGTIIPFADIPACDGNTTNPERVKRHLVKCN
;
A
#
# COMPACT_ATOMS: atom_id res chain seq x y z
N MET A 1 -7.48 -53.63 56.06
CA MET A 1 -8.20 -52.90 54.99
C MET A 1 -8.80 -51.62 55.56
N ASN A 2 -8.86 -50.54 54.78
CA ASN A 2 -9.64 -49.29 55.00
C ASN A 2 -9.05 -48.10 55.80
N LYS A 3 -7.73 -47.95 55.99
CA LYS A 3 -7.18 -46.63 56.41
C LYS A 3 -6.53 -45.83 55.27
N PHE A 4 -5.98 -46.50 54.26
CA PHE A 4 -5.36 -45.85 53.11
C PHE A 4 -6.36 -45.10 52.19
N LYS A 5 -7.62 -45.56 52.12
CA LYS A 5 -8.66 -44.95 51.28
C LYS A 5 -9.06 -43.56 51.77
N TYR A 6 -9.05 -43.31 53.08
CA TYR A 6 -9.42 -42.02 53.64
C TYR A 6 -8.33 -40.96 53.46
N TYR A 7 -7.06 -41.34 53.53
CA TYR A 7 -5.95 -40.42 53.25
C TYR A 7 -5.86 -40.03 51.76
N PHE A 8 -6.18 -40.96 50.85
CA PHE A 8 -6.21 -40.69 49.42
C PHE A 8 -7.35 -39.74 49.03
N ILE A 9 -8.53 -39.89 49.65
CA ILE A 9 -9.65 -38.96 49.45
C ILE A 9 -9.32 -37.58 50.05
N LEU A 10 -8.75 -37.51 51.26
CA LEU A 10 -8.36 -36.24 51.88
C LEU A 10 -7.33 -35.47 51.03
N LEU A 11 -6.35 -36.17 50.44
CA LEU A 11 -5.32 -35.58 49.58
C LEU A 11 -5.89 -35.08 48.23
N ILE A 12 -6.84 -35.79 47.65
CA ILE A 12 -7.52 -35.34 46.41
C ILE A 12 -8.42 -34.14 46.70
N THR A 13 -9.10 -34.12 47.85
CA THR A 13 -9.99 -33.01 48.22
C THR A 13 -9.22 -31.74 48.60
N THR A 14 -7.98 -31.84 49.11
CA THR A 14 -7.14 -30.67 49.35
C THR A 14 -6.49 -30.14 48.07
N VAL A 15 -6.17 -31.00 47.10
CA VAL A 15 -5.60 -30.55 45.81
C VAL A 15 -6.66 -29.85 44.94
N THR A 16 -7.94 -30.23 45.03
CA THR A 16 -9.01 -29.53 44.27
C THR A 16 -9.38 -28.15 44.86
N LEU A 17 -9.08 -27.87 46.13
CA LEU A 17 -9.39 -26.58 46.78
C LEU A 17 -8.32 -25.50 46.57
N PHE A 18 -7.16 -25.83 46.00
CA PHE A 18 -6.10 -24.86 45.68
C PHE A 18 -5.87 -24.64 44.18
N SER A 19 -6.72 -25.21 43.32
CA SER A 19 -6.68 -24.99 41.86
C SER A 19 -7.62 -23.87 41.42
N CYS A 20 -7.64 -22.77 42.17
CA CYS A 20 -8.02 -21.47 41.63
C CYS A 20 -6.72 -20.66 41.49
N SER A 21 -6.05 -20.78 40.35
CA SER A 21 -5.26 -19.66 39.86
C SER A 21 -6.24 -18.48 39.80
N LYS A 22 -5.95 -17.41 40.54
CA LYS A 22 -6.68 -16.15 40.37
C LYS A 22 -6.58 -15.82 38.89
N ASP A 23 -7.73 -15.71 38.22
CA ASP A 23 -7.80 -15.10 36.91
C ASP A 23 -7.21 -13.70 37.08
N ASP A 24 -5.97 -13.51 36.63
CA ASP A 24 -5.40 -12.18 36.51
C ASP A 24 -6.39 -11.39 35.64
N PRO A 25 -6.93 -10.24 36.12
CA PRO A 25 -7.81 -9.45 35.29
C PRO A 25 -7.04 -9.10 34.03
N ALA A 26 -7.60 -9.49 32.87
CA ALA A 26 -7.01 -9.20 31.57
C ALA A 26 -6.54 -7.74 31.57
N ALA A 27 -5.28 -7.51 31.18
CA ALA A 27 -4.71 -6.18 31.15
C ALA A 27 -5.69 -5.24 30.43
N PRO A 28 -5.95 -4.04 30.98
CA PRO A 28 -6.93 -3.14 30.38
C PRO A 28 -6.51 -2.85 28.95
N ILE A 29 -7.36 -3.23 27.99
CA ILE A 29 -7.18 -2.88 26.59
C ILE A 29 -7.21 -1.35 26.50
N THR A 30 -6.04 -0.75 26.25
CA THR A 30 -5.98 0.68 26.02
C THR A 30 -6.55 0.94 24.64
N PRO A 31 -7.60 1.76 24.49
CA PRO A 31 -8.14 2.09 23.18
C PRO A 31 -7.03 2.62 22.27
N PRO A 32 -7.09 2.34 20.95
CA PRO A 32 -6.19 2.97 20.01
C PRO A 32 -6.24 4.49 20.16
N ARG A 33 -5.12 5.16 19.90
CA ARG A 33 -5.12 6.62 19.78
C ARG A 33 -6.10 7.02 18.67
N GLU A 34 -6.54 8.28 18.64
CA GLU A 34 -7.28 8.78 17.48
C GLU A 34 -6.34 8.95 16.28
N TYR A 35 -6.78 8.59 15.07
CA TYR A 35 -5.95 8.68 13.86
C TYR A 35 -5.40 10.09 13.63
N ALA A 36 -6.25 11.11 13.74
CA ALA A 36 -5.83 12.51 13.55
C ALA A 36 -4.77 12.95 14.58
N VAL A 37 -4.89 12.49 15.82
CA VAL A 37 -3.98 12.84 16.90
C VAL A 37 -2.64 12.11 16.72
N GLN A 38 -2.66 10.85 16.27
CA GLN A 38 -1.44 10.12 15.93
C GLN A 38 -0.75 10.71 14.70
N TYR A 39 -1.50 11.02 13.65
CA TYR A 39 -0.98 11.60 12.43
C TYR A 39 -0.21 12.90 12.69
N ALA A 40 -0.71 13.76 13.58
CA ALA A 40 0.01 14.97 13.98
C ALA A 40 1.39 14.68 14.60
N THR A 41 1.53 13.58 15.35
CA THR A 41 2.84 13.12 15.86
C THR A 41 3.71 12.56 14.73
N ASP A 42 3.14 11.70 13.89
CA ASP A 42 3.87 11.08 12.77
C ASP A 42 4.42 12.12 11.81
N LEU A 43 3.62 13.14 11.47
CA LEU A 43 4.03 14.22 10.56
C LEU A 43 5.23 14.99 11.12
N ASN A 44 5.23 15.29 12.42
CA ASN A 44 6.35 15.98 13.08
C ASN A 44 7.62 15.12 13.02
N ASP A 45 7.52 13.82 13.30
CA ASP A 45 8.65 12.90 13.25
C ASP A 45 9.19 12.72 11.82
N ILE A 46 8.31 12.58 10.82
CA ILE A 46 8.69 12.52 9.41
C ILE A 46 9.40 13.81 8.99
N GLU A 47 8.87 14.98 9.33
CA GLU A 47 9.51 16.25 8.95
C GLU A 47 10.83 16.49 9.68
N GLU A 48 10.96 16.08 10.94
CA GLU A 48 12.24 16.08 11.65
C GLU A 48 13.25 15.16 10.94
N TYR A 49 12.84 13.96 10.55
CA TYR A 49 13.68 13.03 9.79
C TYR A 49 14.16 13.67 8.47
N LEU A 50 13.25 14.21 7.67
CA LEU A 50 13.57 14.87 6.40
C LEU A 50 14.57 16.04 6.57
N LYS A 51 14.50 16.76 7.70
CA LYS A 51 15.38 17.92 8.00
C LYS A 51 16.72 17.51 8.60
N THR A 52 16.84 16.31 9.15
CA THR A 52 18.03 15.87 9.92
C THR A 52 18.77 14.68 9.31
N TYR A 53 18.26 14.13 8.20
CA TYR A 53 18.87 13.03 7.45
C TYR A 53 19.19 13.46 6.01
N TYR A 54 20.19 12.81 5.43
CA TYR A 54 20.64 13.00 4.05
C TYR A 54 20.82 11.66 3.34
N ILE A 55 20.80 11.70 2.01
CA ILE A 55 21.09 10.54 1.16
C ILE A 55 22.58 10.57 0.79
N GLU A 56 23.30 9.47 1.07
CA GLU A 56 24.74 9.36 0.84
C GLU A 56 25.10 9.38 -0.66
N ASP A 57 24.33 8.65 -1.47
CA ASP A 57 24.48 8.57 -2.92
C ASP A 57 23.11 8.75 -3.59
N LEU A 58 23.03 9.77 -4.44
CA LEU A 58 21.79 10.17 -5.14
C LEU A 58 21.53 9.37 -6.41
N SER A 59 22.43 8.45 -6.78
CA SER A 59 22.22 7.56 -7.92
C SER A 59 21.01 6.65 -7.70
N ALA A 60 20.13 6.58 -8.70
CA ALA A 60 18.96 5.70 -8.67
C ALA A 60 19.31 4.21 -8.79
N ASP A 61 20.52 3.89 -9.27
CA ASP A 61 20.94 2.51 -9.53
C ASP A 61 21.59 1.84 -8.31
N VAL A 62 22.08 2.63 -7.36
CA VAL A 62 22.67 2.11 -6.12
C VAL A 62 21.60 1.83 -5.07
N ASP A 63 21.95 1.05 -4.05
CA ASP A 63 21.07 0.90 -2.88
C ASP A 63 21.04 2.22 -2.11
N THR A 64 19.84 2.82 -1.99
CA THR A 64 19.67 4.10 -1.31
C THR A 64 20.03 3.98 0.16
N LYS A 65 21.06 4.73 0.57
CA LYS A 65 21.51 4.83 1.96
C LYS A 65 21.16 6.20 2.52
N ILE A 66 20.37 6.19 3.60
CA ILE A 66 19.96 7.40 4.31
C ILE A 66 20.64 7.42 5.67
N LEU A 67 21.33 8.52 5.97
CA LEU A 67 22.14 8.67 7.18
C LEU A 67 21.76 9.93 7.92
N LYS A 68 21.87 9.91 9.25
CA LYS A 68 21.68 11.10 10.07
C LYS A 68 22.82 12.08 9.82
N ILE A 69 22.49 13.36 9.65
CA ILE A 69 23.49 14.41 9.51
C ILE A 69 24.24 14.53 10.85
N PRO A 70 25.58 14.38 10.87
CA PRO A 70 26.36 14.55 12.09
C PRO A 70 26.25 15.97 12.65
N ALA A 71 26.48 16.15 13.94
CA ALA A 71 26.52 17.48 14.54
C ALA A 71 27.60 18.35 13.85
N GLY A 72 27.22 19.51 13.34
CA GLY A 72 28.10 20.39 12.55
C GLY A 72 28.37 19.90 11.12
N GLY A 73 27.67 18.87 10.65
CA GLY A 73 27.74 18.36 9.29
C GLY A 73 27.19 19.36 8.27
N SER A 74 27.69 19.30 7.04
CA SER A 74 27.30 20.16 5.92
C SER A 74 26.52 19.42 4.83
N GLN A 75 26.07 18.20 5.11
CA GLN A 75 25.30 17.41 4.16
C GLN A 75 23.93 18.04 3.90
N THR A 76 23.46 17.93 2.66
CA THR A 76 22.16 18.48 2.24
C THR A 76 21.01 17.65 2.82
N PRO A 77 20.14 18.21 3.67
CA PRO A 77 18.97 17.51 4.17
C PRO A 77 18.03 17.10 3.03
N ILE A 78 17.31 15.98 3.20
CA ILE A 78 16.30 15.53 2.23
C ILE A 78 15.23 16.61 2.00
N TYR A 79 14.85 17.33 3.06
CA TYR A 79 13.84 18.39 3.00
C TYR A 79 14.23 19.54 2.04
N SER A 80 15.52 19.75 1.78
CA SER A 80 15.99 20.79 0.84
C SER A 80 15.55 20.54 -0.60
N TYR A 81 15.13 19.32 -0.93
CA TYR A 81 14.62 18.94 -2.26
C TYR A 81 13.11 19.17 -2.41
N LEU A 82 12.44 19.74 -1.41
CA LEU A 82 11.01 19.99 -1.44
C LEU A 82 10.64 20.85 -2.65
N ASN A 83 9.77 20.33 -3.51
CA ASN A 83 9.33 20.93 -4.77
C ASN A 83 10.46 21.27 -5.74
N SER A 84 11.60 20.57 -5.66
CA SER A 84 12.68 20.69 -6.63
C SER A 84 12.20 20.36 -8.04
N THR A 85 12.67 21.11 -9.04
CA THR A 85 12.37 20.87 -10.46
C THR A 85 13.28 19.82 -11.10
N ALA A 86 14.41 19.50 -10.47
CA ALA A 86 15.37 18.50 -10.89
C ALA A 86 15.50 17.37 -9.84
N PHE A 87 15.92 16.19 -10.26
CA PHE A 87 16.18 15.10 -9.31
C PHE A 87 17.38 15.43 -8.41
N PRO A 88 17.33 15.05 -7.12
CA PRO A 88 16.18 14.42 -6.44
C PRO A 88 15.03 15.42 -6.17
N LYS A 89 13.78 14.92 -6.21
CA LYS A 89 12.56 15.73 -6.01
C LYS A 89 11.77 15.23 -4.82
N LEU A 90 11.67 16.02 -3.75
CA LEU A 90 10.77 15.70 -2.64
C LEU A 90 9.42 16.35 -2.93
N LEU A 91 8.38 15.53 -3.05
CA LEU A 91 7.02 15.96 -3.28
C LEU A 91 6.14 15.52 -2.12
N SER A 92 4.93 16.06 -2.06
CA SER A 92 3.91 15.61 -1.13
C SER A 92 2.55 15.60 -1.79
N LYS A 93 1.71 14.65 -1.40
CA LYS A 93 0.32 14.56 -1.80
C LYS A 93 -0.59 14.37 -0.59
N GLU A 94 -1.89 14.55 -0.81
CA GLU A 94 -2.91 14.16 0.15
C GLU A 94 -3.37 12.73 -0.13
N ALA A 95 -3.61 11.96 0.94
CA ALA A 95 -4.23 10.65 0.91
C ALA A 95 -5.28 10.60 2.02
N VAL A 96 -6.51 10.20 1.68
CA VAL A 96 -7.62 10.12 2.64
C VAL A 96 -7.80 8.68 3.09
N TYR A 97 -7.68 8.44 4.39
CA TYR A 97 -7.87 7.11 4.97
C TYR A 97 -8.38 7.23 6.42
N ASN A 98 -9.30 6.34 6.84
CA ASN A 98 -9.91 6.40 8.18
C ASN A 98 -10.42 7.81 8.59
N SER A 99 -11.04 8.53 7.64
CA SER A 99 -11.54 9.90 7.81
C SER A 99 -10.47 10.95 8.17
N VAL A 100 -9.20 10.67 7.88
CA VAL A 100 -8.08 11.60 8.03
C VAL A 100 -7.45 11.87 6.68
N THR A 101 -7.20 13.14 6.38
CA THR A 101 -6.41 13.57 5.23
C THR A 101 -4.94 13.63 5.65
N TYR A 102 -4.16 12.65 5.20
CA TYR A 102 -2.72 12.57 5.43
C TYR A 102 -1.98 13.35 4.35
N LYS A 103 -1.04 14.19 4.75
CA LYS A 103 0.03 14.67 3.88
C LYS A 103 1.13 13.61 3.90
N VAL A 104 1.40 13.04 2.73
CA VAL A 104 2.38 11.97 2.56
C VAL A 104 3.50 12.49 1.69
N TYR A 105 4.75 12.31 2.14
CA TYR A 105 5.93 12.73 1.39
C TYR A 105 6.53 11.56 0.61
N TYR A 106 7.08 11.86 -0.56
CA TYR A 106 7.84 10.90 -1.37
C TYR A 106 8.96 11.61 -2.11
N LEU A 107 10.12 10.98 -2.18
CA LEU A 107 11.29 11.47 -2.88
C LEU A 107 11.49 10.68 -4.16
N ILE A 108 11.54 11.36 -5.30
CA ILE A 108 11.85 10.77 -6.59
C ILE A 108 13.34 10.96 -6.87
N LEU A 109 14.09 9.86 -7.02
CA LEU A 109 15.47 9.84 -7.51
C LEU A 109 15.53 9.64 -9.03
N ARG A 110 14.63 8.79 -9.54
CA ARG A 110 14.33 8.60 -10.97
C ARG A 110 12.85 8.29 -11.11
N GLU A 111 12.19 8.91 -12.07
CA GLU A 111 10.74 8.69 -12.31
C GLU A 111 10.46 7.29 -12.87
N GLY A 112 11.29 6.83 -13.79
CA GLY A 112 11.06 5.64 -14.60
C GLY A 112 10.59 6.00 -16.02
N VAL A 113 10.78 5.12 -16.99
CA VAL A 113 10.42 5.36 -18.41
C VAL A 113 9.17 4.60 -18.89
N GLY A 114 8.74 3.60 -18.11
CA GLY A 114 7.59 2.76 -18.41
C GLY A 114 6.26 3.35 -17.95
N MET A 115 5.39 2.47 -17.45
CA MET A 115 4.03 2.84 -17.01
C MET A 115 3.95 3.02 -15.50
N SER A 116 3.06 3.91 -15.06
CA SER A 116 2.63 3.96 -13.67
C SER A 116 1.60 2.86 -13.38
N PRO A 117 1.71 2.16 -12.23
CA PRO A 117 0.65 1.28 -11.75
C PRO A 117 -0.55 2.12 -11.29
N SER A 118 -1.76 1.55 -11.39
CA SER A 118 -2.88 2.00 -10.56
C SER A 118 -2.72 1.46 -9.15
N ASN A 119 -3.50 1.97 -8.19
CA ASN A 119 -3.52 1.48 -6.82
C ASN A 119 -4.04 0.03 -6.65
N THR A 120 -4.49 -0.62 -7.72
CA THR A 120 -4.96 -2.01 -7.70
C THR A 120 -4.02 -3.00 -8.40
N ASP A 121 -2.98 -2.51 -9.06
CA ASP A 121 -2.09 -3.36 -9.85
C ASP A 121 -1.08 -4.17 -9.01
N GLY A 122 -0.48 -5.17 -9.65
CA GLY A 122 0.72 -5.81 -9.16
C GLY A 122 1.96 -4.97 -9.45
N ILE A 123 2.89 -4.93 -8.51
CA ILE A 123 4.21 -4.30 -8.67
C ILE A 123 5.33 -5.30 -8.45
N PHE A 124 6.36 -5.25 -9.30
CA PHE A 124 7.62 -5.97 -9.10
C PHE A 124 8.65 -4.96 -8.63
N THR A 125 8.94 -4.95 -7.33
CA THR A 125 9.76 -3.92 -6.70
C THR A 125 10.82 -4.51 -5.80
N ALA A 126 12.04 -3.98 -5.88
CA ALA A 126 12.97 -4.11 -4.76
C ALA A 126 12.66 -3.03 -3.73
N TYR A 127 12.89 -3.31 -2.46
CA TYR A 127 12.70 -2.32 -1.40
C TYR A 127 13.58 -2.57 -0.18
N LYS A 128 13.78 -1.52 0.62
CA LYS A 128 14.37 -1.57 1.97
C LYS A 128 13.49 -0.74 2.91
N GLY A 129 13.05 -1.36 4.00
CA GLY A 129 12.19 -0.75 5.01
C GLY A 129 12.92 -0.37 6.29
N GLU A 130 12.65 0.83 6.78
CA GLU A 130 13.06 1.33 8.09
C GLU A 130 11.84 1.93 8.81
N TYR A 131 11.75 1.80 10.13
CA TYR A 131 10.73 2.49 10.92
C TYR A 131 11.35 3.62 11.74
N LEU A 132 10.59 4.68 11.95
CA LEU A 132 10.98 5.81 12.79
C LEU A 132 10.45 5.58 14.21
N ALA A 133 11.33 5.77 15.20
CA ALA A 133 10.95 5.73 16.60
C ALA A 133 11.81 6.69 17.42
N ARG A 134 11.17 7.34 18.39
CA ARG A 134 11.86 8.11 19.42
C ARG A 134 12.48 7.16 20.44
N LYS A 135 13.79 7.25 20.62
CA LYS A 135 14.54 6.51 21.64
C LYS A 135 15.00 7.50 22.71
N LYS A 136 14.62 7.21 23.95
CA LYS A 136 15.06 7.96 25.12
C LYS A 136 16.31 7.30 25.70
N VAL A 137 17.41 8.04 25.72
CA VAL A 137 18.66 7.64 26.38
C VAL A 137 18.98 8.72 27.41
N ALA A 138 18.97 8.35 28.69
CA ALA A 138 18.95 9.29 29.81
C ALA A 138 17.80 10.32 29.69
N GLU A 139 18.11 11.61 29.72
CA GLU A 139 17.12 12.70 29.62
C GLU A 139 16.91 13.21 28.19
N VAL A 140 17.60 12.63 27.21
CA VAL A 140 17.51 13.06 25.80
C VAL A 140 16.70 12.05 25.01
N GLU A 141 15.66 12.55 24.34
CA GLU A 141 14.87 11.79 23.39
C GLU A 141 15.32 12.15 21.97
N THR A 142 15.65 11.13 21.18
CA THR A 142 16.14 11.32 19.81
C THR A 142 15.34 10.47 18.84
N LEU A 143 15.02 11.06 17.68
CA LEU A 143 14.45 10.29 16.58
C LEU A 143 15.54 9.40 15.94
N THR A 144 15.18 8.14 15.72
CA THR A 144 16.03 7.14 15.08
C THR A 144 15.25 6.40 13.99
N ALA A 145 15.93 6.07 12.90
CA ALA A 145 15.45 5.10 11.92
C ALA A 145 16.07 3.73 12.21
N THR A 146 15.25 2.68 12.19
CA THR A 146 15.67 1.30 12.45
C THR A 146 15.24 0.41 11.30
N PHE A 147 16.19 -0.24 10.65
CA PHE A 147 15.94 -1.25 9.63
C PHE A 147 15.08 -2.40 10.17
N PHE A 148 14.12 -2.87 9.37
CA PHE A 148 13.32 -4.05 9.70
C PHE A 148 13.34 -5.13 8.62
N GLU A 149 13.32 -4.79 7.33
CA GLU A 149 13.40 -5.77 6.25
C GLU A 149 13.87 -5.17 4.91
N GLU A 150 14.30 -6.04 3.99
CA GLU A 150 14.56 -5.67 2.60
C GLU A 150 14.32 -6.85 1.64
N SER A 151 13.95 -6.51 0.40
CA SER A 151 13.90 -7.42 -0.74
C SER A 151 14.73 -6.80 -1.87
N LYS A 152 15.97 -7.28 -2.05
CA LYS A 152 16.87 -6.77 -3.11
C LYS A 152 16.59 -7.40 -4.47
N THR A 153 16.23 -8.67 -4.45
CA THR A 153 15.99 -9.50 -5.63
C THR A 153 14.58 -10.09 -5.52
N PRO A 154 13.52 -9.28 -5.75
CA PRO A 154 12.15 -9.76 -5.63
C PRO A 154 11.91 -10.98 -6.52
N GLN A 155 11.08 -11.91 -6.04
CA GLN A 155 10.75 -13.15 -6.77
C GLN A 155 9.29 -13.17 -7.23
N ASN A 156 8.44 -12.35 -6.62
CA ASN A 156 7.01 -12.30 -6.90
C ASN A 156 6.57 -10.83 -7.02
N PHE A 157 5.45 -10.63 -7.70
CA PHE A 157 4.72 -9.36 -7.65
C PHE A 157 4.06 -9.18 -6.28
N PHE A 158 4.03 -7.95 -5.80
CA PHE A 158 3.21 -7.51 -4.68
C PHE A 158 1.97 -6.84 -5.24
N TYR A 159 0.77 -7.26 -4.83
CA TYR A 159 -0.49 -6.72 -5.34
C TYR A 159 -0.99 -5.60 -4.43
N LEU A 160 -1.09 -4.38 -4.96
CA LEU A 160 -1.49 -3.19 -4.20
C LEU A 160 -2.93 -3.29 -3.69
N TYR A 161 -3.79 -3.97 -4.45
CA TYR A 161 -5.08 -4.46 -3.96
C TYR A 161 -5.03 -5.99 -3.79
N ASN A 162 -5.26 -6.46 -2.57
CA ASN A 162 -5.45 -7.86 -2.28
C ASN A 162 -6.34 -8.02 -1.04
N PRO A 163 -7.59 -8.48 -1.18
CA PRO A 163 -8.52 -8.58 -0.06
C PRO A 163 -8.15 -9.67 0.97
N THR A 164 -7.31 -10.64 0.58
CA THR A 164 -6.92 -11.79 1.43
C THR A 164 -5.58 -11.61 2.12
N ALA A 165 -4.70 -10.77 1.56
CA ALA A 165 -3.38 -10.48 2.08
C ALA A 165 -3.02 -9.01 1.78
N PRO A 166 -3.68 -8.04 2.44
CA PRO A 166 -3.52 -6.64 2.13
C PRO A 166 -2.11 -6.15 2.47
N LEU A 167 -1.55 -5.35 1.56
CA LEU A 167 -0.36 -4.55 1.84
C LEU A 167 -0.75 -3.29 2.64
N ILE A 168 0.26 -2.55 3.10
CA ILE A 168 0.00 -1.26 3.75
C ILE A 168 -0.59 -0.27 2.74
N THR A 169 -1.58 0.51 3.17
CA THR A 169 -2.26 1.51 2.32
C THR A 169 -1.26 2.49 1.70
N GLY A 170 -0.23 2.90 2.43
CA GLY A 170 0.79 3.82 1.94
C GLY A 170 1.52 3.36 0.67
N TRP A 171 1.58 2.05 0.40
CA TRP A 171 2.11 1.55 -0.89
C TRP A 171 1.12 1.81 -2.03
N ALA A 172 -0.16 1.49 -1.83
CA ALA A 172 -1.22 1.75 -2.81
C ALA A 172 -1.35 3.26 -3.11
N GLU A 173 -1.00 4.14 -2.16
CA GLU A 173 -1.01 5.60 -2.35
C GLU A 173 0.19 6.18 -3.11
N LEU A 174 1.36 5.51 -3.05
CA LEU A 174 2.64 6.11 -3.46
C LEU A 174 3.28 5.42 -4.67
N PHE A 175 3.03 4.14 -4.91
CA PHE A 175 3.55 3.49 -6.12
C PHE A 175 3.01 4.09 -7.43
N PRO A 176 1.74 4.53 -7.54
CA PRO A 176 1.26 5.19 -8.76
C PRO A 176 2.01 6.48 -9.12
N GLU A 177 2.73 7.09 -8.16
CA GLU A 177 3.57 8.27 -8.38
C GLU A 177 4.91 7.97 -9.09
N PHE A 178 5.18 6.68 -9.39
CA PHE A 178 6.39 6.19 -10.04
C PHE A 178 6.05 5.40 -11.30
N LYS A 179 7.01 5.31 -12.23
CA LYS A 179 6.90 4.49 -13.45
C LYS A 179 7.82 3.28 -13.37
N SER A 180 7.41 2.20 -14.02
CA SER A 180 8.27 1.03 -14.22
C SER A 180 9.49 1.35 -15.10
N GLY A 181 10.41 0.38 -15.20
CA GLY A 181 11.53 0.46 -16.14
C GLY A 181 11.29 -0.38 -17.39
N ASP A 182 12.38 -0.50 -18.15
CA ASP A 182 12.54 -1.47 -19.22
C ASP A 182 13.13 -2.77 -18.68
N PHE A 183 12.99 -3.85 -19.46
CA PHE A 183 13.56 -5.13 -19.13
C PHE A 183 14.19 -5.83 -20.34
N THR A 184 15.23 -6.62 -20.09
CA THR A 184 15.87 -7.49 -21.08
C THR A 184 16.01 -8.89 -20.51
N SER A 185 15.58 -9.90 -21.28
CA SER A 185 15.79 -11.31 -20.92
C SER A 185 17.21 -11.74 -21.25
N ASN A 186 17.92 -12.29 -20.27
CA ASN A 186 19.29 -12.75 -20.42
C ASN A 186 19.33 -14.24 -20.86
N PRO A 187 20.41 -14.70 -21.52
CA PRO A 187 20.55 -16.10 -21.95
C PRO A 187 20.52 -17.14 -20.82
N ASP A 188 20.79 -16.74 -19.58
CA ASP A 188 20.75 -17.59 -18.39
C ASP A 188 19.36 -17.71 -17.75
N GLY A 189 18.34 -17.09 -18.38
CA GLY A 189 16.96 -17.07 -17.89
C GLY A 189 16.65 -15.99 -16.86
N THR A 190 17.63 -15.15 -16.49
CA THR A 190 17.40 -13.99 -15.62
C THR A 190 16.88 -12.79 -16.42
N VAL A 191 16.33 -11.79 -15.71
CA VAL A 191 15.85 -10.54 -16.30
C VAL A 191 16.66 -9.37 -15.74
N SER A 192 17.20 -8.55 -16.62
CA SER A 192 17.84 -7.27 -16.28
C SER A 192 16.83 -6.15 -16.41
N TYR A 193 16.77 -5.25 -15.42
CA TYR A 193 15.91 -4.07 -15.45
C TYR A 193 16.75 -2.79 -15.54
N THR A 194 16.33 -1.87 -16.39
CA THR A 194 16.97 -0.55 -16.59
C THR A 194 15.93 0.56 -16.55
N ASP A 195 16.38 1.79 -16.28
CA ASP A 195 15.52 2.98 -16.36
C ASP A 195 14.22 2.90 -15.52
N PHE A 196 14.25 2.13 -14.43
CA PHE A 196 13.15 1.93 -13.51
C PHE A 196 12.95 3.09 -12.54
N GLY A 197 11.72 3.33 -12.08
CA GLY A 197 11.45 4.31 -11.03
C GLY A 197 12.18 3.94 -9.73
N ALA A 198 12.81 4.93 -9.10
CA ALA A 198 13.54 4.76 -7.85
C ALA A 198 13.31 5.95 -6.93
N GLY A 199 13.09 5.69 -5.65
CA GLY A 199 12.71 6.74 -4.71
C GLY A 199 12.61 6.28 -3.27
N VAL A 200 12.07 7.17 -2.44
CA VAL A 200 11.87 6.94 -1.01
C VAL A 200 10.46 7.39 -0.61
N PHE A 201 9.73 6.54 0.11
CA PHE A 201 8.42 6.83 0.67
C PHE A 201 8.52 7.17 2.15
N PHE A 202 7.75 8.15 2.62
CA PHE A 202 7.64 8.52 4.03
C PHE A 202 6.18 8.40 4.48
N ILE A 203 5.86 7.28 5.12
CA ILE A 203 4.49 6.82 5.35
C ILE A 203 4.13 7.01 6.82
N PRO A 204 3.13 7.86 7.16
CA PRO A 204 2.57 7.92 8.51
C PRO A 204 2.05 6.56 8.98
N SER A 205 2.10 6.29 10.28
CA SER A 205 1.72 4.99 10.84
C SER A 205 0.26 4.62 10.54
N GLY A 206 -0.64 5.60 10.39
CA GLY A 206 -2.04 5.39 10.01
C GLY A 206 -2.26 4.85 8.60
N LEU A 207 -1.29 5.02 7.70
CA LEU A 207 -1.24 4.40 6.37
C LEU A 207 -0.35 3.14 6.35
N GLY A 208 0.19 2.76 7.50
CA GLY A 208 1.03 1.59 7.74
C GLY A 208 0.35 0.63 8.71
N TYR A 209 1.08 0.23 9.76
CA TYR A 209 0.61 -0.78 10.73
C TYR A 209 -0.10 -0.21 11.96
N TYR A 210 -0.17 1.12 12.08
CA TYR A 210 -0.88 1.85 13.12
C TYR A 210 -0.68 1.28 14.54
N ASN A 211 -1.75 1.10 15.33
CA ASN A 211 -1.69 0.62 16.72
C ASN A 211 -1.28 -0.86 16.84
N SER A 212 -1.35 -1.63 15.76
CA SER A 212 -1.01 -3.06 15.76
C SER A 212 0.49 -3.28 15.70
N GLY A 213 1.22 -2.42 14.99
CA GLY A 213 2.62 -2.70 14.61
C GLY A 213 2.72 -3.94 13.71
N SER A 214 3.94 -4.40 13.46
CA SER A 214 4.17 -5.64 12.69
C SER A 214 5.55 -6.20 12.96
N ALA A 215 5.63 -7.45 13.42
CA ALA A 215 6.90 -8.10 13.79
C ALA A 215 7.77 -7.22 14.73
N THR A 216 8.87 -6.65 14.21
CA THR A 216 9.78 -5.78 14.96
C THR A 216 9.41 -4.29 14.90
N ILE A 217 8.45 -3.92 14.06
CA ILE A 217 7.92 -2.58 13.90
C ILE A 217 7.00 -2.28 15.08
N PRO A 218 7.32 -1.29 15.93
CA PRO A 218 6.45 -0.89 17.02
C PRO A 218 5.11 -0.35 16.53
N ALA A 219 4.10 -0.41 17.40
CA ALA A 219 2.88 0.35 17.20
C ALA A 219 3.18 1.85 17.00
N TYR A 220 2.40 2.48 16.13
CA TYR A 220 2.43 3.92 15.84
C TYR A 220 3.76 4.43 15.25
N ALA A 221 4.55 3.56 14.63
CA ALA A 221 5.80 3.95 13.98
C ALA A 221 5.57 4.39 12.52
N PRO A 222 6.01 5.60 12.12
CA PRO A 222 6.12 5.96 10.71
C PRO A 222 7.13 5.06 9.99
N LEU A 223 6.92 4.85 8.70
CA LEU A 223 7.76 3.99 7.86
C LEU A 223 8.49 4.78 6.79
N VAL A 224 9.73 4.37 6.51
CA VAL A 224 10.55 4.85 5.41
C VAL A 224 10.87 3.66 4.50
N PHE A 225 10.49 3.75 3.24
CA PHE A 225 10.80 2.71 2.25
C PHE A 225 11.62 3.29 1.11
N SER A 226 12.83 2.78 0.91
CA SER A 226 13.56 2.98 -0.35
C SER A 226 13.10 1.93 -1.35
N ILE A 227 12.74 2.32 -2.58
CA ILE A 227 12.15 1.42 -3.59
C ILE A 227 12.85 1.50 -4.94
N LYS A 228 12.72 0.43 -5.73
CA LYS A 228 13.03 0.36 -7.16
C LYS A 228 11.88 -0.38 -7.86
N LEU A 229 11.05 0.33 -8.62
CA LEU A 229 9.88 -0.20 -9.31
C LEU A 229 10.27 -0.74 -10.69
N TYR A 230 10.51 -2.04 -10.78
CA TYR A 230 11.02 -2.68 -11.99
C TYR A 230 9.94 -2.91 -13.05
N ALA A 231 8.80 -3.47 -12.66
CA ALA A 231 7.69 -3.80 -13.56
C ALA A 231 6.33 -3.68 -12.86
N ILE A 232 5.27 -3.63 -13.66
CA ILE A 232 3.89 -3.71 -13.18
C ILE A 232 3.18 -4.92 -13.81
N ASN A 233 2.14 -5.40 -13.15
CA ASN A 233 1.23 -6.41 -13.66
C ASN A 233 -0.19 -5.85 -13.59
N ARG A 234 -0.86 -5.70 -14.74
CA ARG A 234 -2.26 -5.26 -14.78
C ARG A 234 -3.16 -6.40 -14.34
N VAL A 235 -4.15 -6.08 -13.52
CA VAL A 235 -5.07 -7.06 -12.90
C VAL A 235 -6.49 -6.84 -13.43
N ASP A 236 -7.26 -7.91 -13.45
CA ASP A 236 -8.72 -7.97 -13.66
C ASP A 236 -9.25 -8.72 -12.42
N SER A 237 -9.94 -8.02 -11.52
CA SER A 237 -10.18 -8.50 -10.15
C SER A 237 -11.53 -9.19 -9.97
N ASP A 238 -12.58 -8.72 -10.63
CA ASP A 238 -13.87 -9.41 -10.77
C ASP A 238 -13.82 -10.53 -11.82
N GLY A 239 -12.81 -10.52 -12.70
CA GLY A 239 -12.63 -11.55 -13.71
C GLY A 239 -13.66 -11.46 -14.81
N ASP A 240 -14.10 -10.25 -15.22
CA ASP A 240 -15.08 -10.03 -16.26
C ASP A 240 -14.46 -9.86 -17.66
N GLY A 241 -13.15 -9.59 -17.74
CA GLY A 241 -12.38 -9.39 -18.96
C GLY A 241 -11.94 -7.95 -19.24
N ILE A 242 -12.29 -6.99 -18.39
CA ILE A 242 -11.76 -5.63 -18.37
C ILE A 242 -10.67 -5.58 -17.29
N LEU A 243 -9.54 -4.92 -17.60
CA LEU A 243 -8.47 -4.76 -16.60
C LEU A 243 -8.82 -3.56 -15.72
N ASN A 244 -8.64 -3.67 -14.41
CA ASN A 244 -8.99 -2.64 -13.43
C ASN A 244 -8.62 -1.21 -13.91
N TYR A 245 -7.39 -1.00 -14.39
CA TYR A 245 -6.94 0.34 -14.81
C TYR A 245 -7.73 0.98 -15.95
N LEU A 246 -8.52 0.19 -16.70
CA LEU A 246 -9.42 0.66 -17.76
C LEU A 246 -10.77 1.13 -17.21
N GLU A 247 -11.02 0.87 -15.93
CA GLU A 247 -12.24 1.19 -15.19
C GLU A 247 -12.04 2.36 -14.21
N ASP A 248 -10.83 2.91 -14.18
CA ASP A 248 -10.54 4.24 -13.62
C ASP A 248 -11.18 5.31 -14.53
N LEU A 249 -12.41 5.70 -14.20
CA LEU A 249 -13.22 6.58 -15.04
C LEU A 249 -12.76 8.03 -14.98
N ASN A 250 -12.13 8.40 -13.86
CA ASN A 250 -11.69 9.76 -13.59
C ASN A 250 -10.21 9.98 -13.99
N GLY A 251 -9.43 8.91 -14.14
CA GLY A 251 -8.06 8.91 -14.64
C GLY A 251 -7.02 9.34 -13.61
N ASP A 252 -7.33 9.29 -12.31
CA ASP A 252 -6.41 9.66 -11.23
C ASP A 252 -5.48 8.51 -10.80
N GLY A 253 -5.73 7.28 -11.27
CA GLY A 253 -4.98 6.07 -10.94
C GLY A 253 -5.42 5.40 -9.64
N TYR A 254 -6.53 5.85 -9.03
CA TYR A 254 -6.99 5.41 -7.71
C TYR A 254 -8.44 4.92 -7.69
N MET A 255 -8.63 3.63 -7.95
CA MET A 255 -9.93 2.97 -7.77
C MET A 255 -10.07 2.48 -6.33
N ARG A 256 -11.14 2.88 -5.64
CA ARG A 256 -11.26 2.65 -4.19
C ARG A 256 -12.61 2.06 -3.83
N LEU A 257 -12.59 1.19 -2.83
CA LEU A 257 -13.79 0.86 -2.08
C LEU A 257 -14.00 1.95 -1.02
N LEU A 258 -15.05 2.74 -1.17
CA LEU A 258 -15.38 3.84 -0.25
C LEU A 258 -16.54 3.45 0.69
N PRO A 259 -16.70 4.12 1.84
CA PRO A 259 -17.84 3.87 2.72
C PRO A 259 -19.18 4.13 2.03
N THR A 260 -20.18 3.30 2.31
CA THR A 260 -21.54 3.42 1.77
C THR A 260 -22.08 4.85 1.90
N GLY A 261 -22.63 5.38 0.81
CA GLY A 261 -23.16 6.75 0.74
C GLY A 261 -22.11 7.81 0.42
N THR A 262 -20.85 7.44 0.22
CA THR A 262 -19.83 8.31 -0.37
C THR A 262 -19.93 8.19 -1.89
N LEU A 263 -19.93 9.34 -2.60
CA LEU A 263 -19.84 9.33 -4.05
C LEU A 263 -18.48 8.76 -4.46
N ASN A 264 -18.49 7.67 -5.22
CA ASN A 264 -17.32 7.06 -5.80
C ASN A 264 -17.31 7.34 -7.31
N PRO A 265 -16.29 8.03 -7.85
CA PRO A 265 -16.27 8.37 -9.27
C PRO A 265 -16.12 7.16 -10.21
N ASP A 266 -15.70 6.01 -9.67
CA ASP A 266 -15.44 4.77 -10.41
C ASP A 266 -16.46 3.66 -10.06
N ASP A 267 -17.66 4.07 -9.62
CA ASP A 267 -18.83 3.23 -9.32
C ASP A 267 -20.00 3.77 -10.17
N THR A 268 -20.31 3.08 -11.26
CA THR A 268 -21.15 3.63 -12.33
C THR A 268 -22.64 3.59 -11.97
N ASP A 269 -23.10 2.52 -11.35
CA ASP A 269 -24.50 2.34 -10.98
C ASP A 269 -24.81 2.84 -9.56
N GLY A 270 -23.78 3.10 -8.76
CA GLY A 270 -23.86 3.69 -7.43
C GLY A 270 -24.29 2.71 -6.35
N ASP A 271 -24.09 1.40 -6.55
CA ASP A 271 -24.46 0.37 -5.59
C ASP A 271 -23.46 0.24 -4.41
N GLY A 272 -22.30 0.90 -4.52
CA GLY A 272 -21.23 0.92 -3.54
C GLY A 272 -20.07 -0.04 -3.84
N ILE A 273 -20.13 -0.79 -4.93
CA ILE A 273 -19.06 -1.62 -5.46
C ILE A 273 -18.42 -0.86 -6.63
N PRO A 274 -17.13 -0.51 -6.57
CA PRO A 274 -16.46 0.13 -7.71
C PRO A 274 -16.37 -0.87 -8.87
N ASN A 275 -16.43 -0.36 -10.11
CA ASN A 275 -16.50 -1.17 -11.34
C ASN A 275 -15.46 -2.32 -11.36
N PHE A 276 -14.19 -2.05 -10.98
CA PHE A 276 -13.14 -3.09 -10.94
C PHE A 276 -13.37 -4.29 -9.99
N LEU A 277 -14.45 -4.26 -9.21
CA LEU A 277 -14.91 -5.34 -8.33
C LEU A 277 -16.36 -5.74 -8.60
N ASP A 278 -17.02 -5.07 -9.52
CA ASP A 278 -18.37 -5.35 -9.96
C ASP A 278 -18.29 -6.17 -11.25
N SER A 279 -19.28 -7.03 -11.46
CA SER A 279 -19.37 -7.83 -12.70
C SER A 279 -20.54 -7.40 -13.57
N ASP A 280 -21.31 -6.40 -13.14
CA ASP A 280 -22.49 -5.82 -13.77
C ASP A 280 -22.46 -4.29 -13.59
N ASP A 281 -21.41 -3.63 -14.09
CA ASP A 281 -21.03 -2.26 -13.70
C ASP A 281 -22.14 -1.21 -13.87
N ASP A 282 -23.08 -1.42 -14.78
CA ASP A 282 -24.20 -0.51 -15.03
C ASP A 282 -25.52 -0.91 -14.32
N GLY A 283 -25.51 -2.04 -13.62
CA GLY A 283 -26.62 -2.61 -12.88
C GLY A 283 -27.85 -2.90 -13.73
N ASP A 284 -27.69 -3.30 -15.00
CA ASP A 284 -28.81 -3.66 -15.88
C ASP A 284 -29.20 -5.16 -15.81
N GLY A 285 -28.42 -5.97 -15.10
CA GLY A 285 -28.62 -7.41 -14.91
C GLY A 285 -27.97 -8.26 -16.01
N VAL A 286 -27.17 -7.66 -16.89
CA VAL A 286 -26.37 -8.31 -17.91
C VAL A 286 -24.89 -8.09 -17.61
N SER A 287 -24.26 -9.10 -17.02
CA SER A 287 -22.83 -9.04 -16.66
C SER A 287 -21.94 -8.40 -17.73
N THR A 288 -21.02 -7.51 -17.33
CA THR A 288 -20.05 -6.82 -18.18
C THR A 288 -19.37 -7.75 -19.17
N ARG A 289 -18.89 -8.92 -18.69
CA ARG A 289 -18.33 -9.99 -19.53
C ARG A 289 -19.19 -10.35 -20.74
N LYS A 290 -20.49 -10.54 -20.51
CA LYS A 290 -21.44 -10.97 -21.54
C LYS A 290 -21.65 -9.86 -22.55
N GLU A 291 -21.68 -8.61 -22.13
CA GLU A 291 -21.83 -7.47 -23.02
C GLU A 291 -20.64 -7.28 -23.95
N ILE A 292 -19.43 -7.47 -23.43
CA ILE A 292 -18.19 -7.38 -24.20
C ILE A 292 -17.84 -8.67 -24.95
N THR A 293 -18.69 -9.70 -24.89
CA THR A 293 -18.50 -10.95 -25.62
C THR A 293 -19.22 -10.90 -26.98
N ALA A 294 -18.48 -11.10 -28.06
CA ALA A 294 -19.03 -11.16 -29.41
C ALA A 294 -19.88 -12.43 -29.63
N ALA A 295 -20.68 -12.45 -30.70
CA ALA A 295 -21.57 -13.57 -31.03
C ALA A 295 -20.83 -14.92 -31.24
N ASN A 296 -19.53 -14.90 -31.53
CA ASN A 296 -18.68 -16.08 -31.66
C ASN A 296 -18.09 -16.57 -30.31
N GLY A 297 -18.42 -15.92 -29.20
CA GLY A 297 -17.94 -16.25 -27.85
C GLY A 297 -16.56 -15.69 -27.50
N THR A 298 -15.96 -14.83 -28.33
CA THR A 298 -14.68 -14.18 -28.03
C THR A 298 -14.92 -12.83 -27.34
N ILE A 299 -14.13 -12.55 -26.30
CA ILE A 299 -14.10 -11.22 -25.66
C ILE A 299 -13.58 -10.20 -26.68
N ILE A 300 -14.32 -9.12 -26.86
CA ILE A 300 -13.94 -8.01 -27.71
C ILE A 300 -12.84 -7.22 -26.97
N PRO A 301 -11.69 -6.94 -27.61
CA PRO A 301 -10.66 -6.09 -27.00
C PRO A 301 -11.27 -4.76 -26.55
N PHE A 302 -10.87 -4.23 -25.39
CA PHE A 302 -11.47 -3.02 -24.80
C PHE A 302 -11.60 -1.86 -25.80
N ALA A 303 -10.55 -1.60 -26.58
CA ALA A 303 -10.52 -0.54 -27.58
C ALA A 303 -11.52 -0.73 -28.74
N ASP A 304 -12.02 -1.96 -28.94
CA ASP A 304 -12.89 -2.36 -30.04
C ASP A 304 -14.34 -2.61 -29.60
N ILE A 305 -14.65 -2.48 -28.31
CA ILE A 305 -16.02 -2.64 -27.78
C ILE A 305 -16.94 -1.66 -28.54
N PRO A 306 -18.03 -2.13 -29.18
CA PRO A 306 -19.00 -1.26 -29.83
C PRO A 306 -19.94 -0.61 -28.83
N ALA A 307 -20.60 0.49 -29.20
CA ALA A 307 -21.71 1.04 -28.42
C ALA A 307 -22.93 0.11 -28.45
N CYS A 308 -23.93 0.34 -27.59
CA CYS A 308 -25.17 -0.46 -27.56
C CYS A 308 -25.89 -0.53 -28.92
N ASP A 309 -25.80 0.53 -29.75
CA ASP A 309 -26.37 0.57 -31.10
C ASP A 309 -25.49 -0.09 -32.17
N GLY A 310 -24.37 -0.68 -31.77
CA GLY A 310 -23.39 -1.33 -32.66
C GLY A 310 -22.37 -0.36 -33.29
N ASN A 311 -22.39 0.93 -32.93
CA ASN A 311 -21.46 1.90 -33.51
C ASN A 311 -20.01 1.65 -33.04
N THR A 312 -19.08 1.56 -33.99
CA THR A 312 -17.65 1.32 -33.77
C THR A 312 -16.75 2.55 -34.02
N THR A 313 -17.34 3.68 -34.38
CA THR A 313 -16.61 4.89 -34.80
C THR A 313 -16.51 5.96 -33.73
N ASN A 314 -17.49 6.04 -32.81
CA ASN A 314 -17.43 6.96 -31.68
C ASN A 314 -16.37 6.49 -30.67
N PRO A 315 -15.37 7.28 -30.27
CA PRO A 315 -14.43 6.90 -29.22
C PRO A 315 -15.06 6.64 -27.84
N GLU A 316 -16.20 7.29 -27.52
CA GLU A 316 -16.91 7.11 -26.23
C GLU A 316 -17.64 5.76 -26.13
N ARG A 317 -17.68 4.99 -27.22
CA ARG A 317 -18.37 3.69 -27.31
C ARG A 317 -17.81 2.62 -26.38
N VAL A 318 -16.55 2.74 -25.96
CA VAL A 318 -15.83 1.69 -25.20
C VAL A 318 -16.42 1.51 -23.79
N LYS A 319 -17.36 2.36 -23.41
CA LYS A 319 -18.12 2.34 -22.16
C LYS A 319 -19.43 1.54 -22.25
N ARG A 320 -19.54 0.57 -23.17
CA ARG A 320 -20.76 -0.24 -23.31
C ARG A 320 -21.18 -0.90 -21.99
N HIS A 321 -20.20 -1.42 -21.26
CA HIS A 321 -20.35 -2.02 -19.93
C HIS A 321 -20.84 -1.05 -18.84
N LEU A 322 -20.85 0.25 -19.14
CA LEU A 322 -21.26 1.30 -18.22
C LEU A 322 -22.61 1.91 -18.62
N VAL A 323 -23.33 1.31 -19.59
CA VAL A 323 -24.54 1.89 -20.20
C VAL A 323 -25.58 0.82 -20.48
N LYS A 324 -26.74 0.95 -19.82
CA LYS A 324 -27.87 0.01 -19.97
C LYS A 324 -28.30 -0.14 -21.42
N CYS A 325 -27.91 -1.25 -22.04
CA CYS A 325 -28.20 -1.54 -23.44
C CYS A 325 -29.61 -2.17 -23.58
N ASN A 326 -30.64 -1.32 -23.61
CA ASN A 326 -32.04 -1.75 -23.86
C ASN A 326 -32.25 -2.31 -25.27
#